data_AF-A0A9E4U4S9-F1
#
_entry.id   AF-A0A9E4U4S9-F1
#
_cell.length_a   1.000
_cell.length_b   1.000
_cell.length_c   1.000
_cell.angle_alpha   90.00
_cell.angle_beta   90.00
_cell.angle_gamma   90.00
#
_symmetry.space_group_name_H-M   'P 1'
#
loop_
_entity.id
_entity.type
_entity.pdbx_description
1 polymer ?
#
loop_
_entity_poly.entity_id
_entity_poly.type
_entity_poly.pdbx_seq_one_letter_code
_entity_poly.pdbx_strand_id
1 'polypeptide(L)'
;QVLEYRQISKIKSTYVDALPRMVNLKTGRVHTTFSQTVAATGRLSSSDPNLQNIPVRTAMGRRVREAFVAVDRPSWCLLSADYSQIELRILAHMTQDPALIDAFRRDEDIHAATAARVYDVPLAEVTAEQRRFAKVVNFGLIYGMGEFGLATRADLSREVAGPIIEEYFRKYPGIQQYLDETKRTAHQLGYVQTLCGRRRYIPELKAANRQIRSSGERMAVNMPIQGTAADIMKIGMIQVQQEMDRLGLESRMTLQVHDELIFETPENEIETLQGMLLEVLPAAMELVVPLKVDLKRGRTWGEME
;
A
#
# COMPACT_ATOMS: atom_id res chain seq x y z
N GLN A 1 -18.91 13.10 -19.81
CA GLN A 1 -20.14 12.32 -20.09
C GLN A 1 -19.91 10.80 -20.03
N VAL A 2 -19.18 10.14 -20.96
CA VAL A 2 -19.03 8.66 -20.91
C VAL A 2 -18.26 8.15 -19.69
N LEU A 3 -17.13 8.78 -19.33
CA LEU A 3 -16.33 8.39 -18.15
C LEU A 3 -17.11 8.54 -16.84
N GLU A 4 -17.84 9.65 -16.72
CA GLU A 4 -18.71 9.94 -15.59
C GLU A 4 -19.87 8.95 -15.48
N TYR A 5 -20.55 8.65 -16.59
CA TYR A 5 -21.60 7.62 -16.63
C TYR A 5 -21.07 6.25 -16.18
N ARG A 6 -19.89 5.84 -16.66
CA ARG A 6 -19.24 4.58 -16.24
C ARG A 6 -18.93 4.57 -14.75
N GLN A 7 -18.45 5.70 -14.21
CA GLN A 7 -18.14 5.83 -12.79
C GLN A 7 -19.41 5.70 -11.93
N ILE A 8 -20.45 6.47 -12.25
CA ILE A 8 -21.73 6.45 -11.50
C ILE A 8 -22.39 5.08 -11.62
N SER A 9 -22.43 4.50 -12.81
CA SER A 9 -23.01 3.18 -13.05
C SER A 9 -22.30 2.11 -12.24
N LYS A 10 -20.95 2.13 -12.17
CA LYS A 10 -20.18 1.22 -11.33
C LYS A 10 -20.50 1.42 -9.84
N ILE A 11 -20.58 2.67 -9.37
CA ILE A 11 -20.90 2.95 -7.97
C ILE A 11 -22.27 2.38 -7.61
N LYS A 12 -23.27 2.66 -8.46
CA LYS A 12 -24.64 2.20 -8.27
C LYS A 12 -24.70 0.67 -8.25
N SER A 13 -24.22 0.01 -9.30
CA SER A 13 -24.38 -1.43 -9.46
C SER A 13 -23.55 -2.25 -8.47
N THR A 14 -22.32 -1.83 -8.21
CA THR A 14 -21.36 -2.64 -7.43
C THR A 14 -21.49 -2.42 -5.93
N TYR A 15 -21.87 -1.22 -5.49
CA TYR A 15 -21.91 -0.89 -4.07
C TYR A 15 -23.33 -0.58 -3.59
N VAL A 16 -24.00 0.40 -4.20
CA VAL A 16 -25.30 0.90 -3.70
C VAL A 16 -26.42 -0.14 -3.82
N ASP A 17 -26.52 -0.83 -4.95
CA ASP A 17 -27.57 -1.84 -5.17
C ASP A 17 -27.20 -3.20 -4.52
N ALA A 18 -25.90 -3.54 -4.51
CA ALA A 18 -25.43 -4.87 -4.13
C ALA A 18 -25.20 -5.01 -2.62
N LEU A 19 -24.49 -4.08 -1.98
CA LEU A 19 -24.11 -4.22 -0.55
C LEU A 19 -25.33 -4.37 0.37
N PRO A 20 -26.43 -3.60 0.22
CA PRO A 20 -27.61 -3.78 1.08
C PRO A 20 -28.22 -5.19 0.97
N ARG A 21 -28.11 -5.84 -0.19
CA ARG A 21 -28.60 -7.21 -0.41
C ARG A 21 -27.69 -8.28 0.21
N MET A 22 -26.45 -7.92 0.55
CA MET A 22 -25.45 -8.80 1.15
C MET A 22 -25.39 -8.66 2.67
N VAL A 23 -26.21 -7.80 3.26
CA VAL A 23 -26.34 -7.67 4.72
C VAL A 23 -26.96 -8.95 5.28
N ASN A 24 -26.24 -9.56 6.22
CA ASN A 24 -26.74 -10.73 6.93
C ASN A 24 -27.83 -10.31 7.92
N LEU A 25 -29.06 -10.80 7.71
CA LEU A 25 -30.24 -10.42 8.50
C LEU A 25 -30.13 -10.71 10.00
N LYS A 26 -29.30 -11.69 10.42
CA LYS A 26 -29.14 -12.02 11.85
C LYS A 26 -28.23 -11.05 12.58
N THR A 27 -27.21 -10.55 11.88
CA THR A 27 -26.17 -9.70 12.49
C THR A 27 -26.35 -8.22 12.14
N GLY A 28 -27.09 -7.91 11.08
CA GLY A 28 -27.13 -6.55 10.51
C GLY A 28 -25.82 -6.14 9.82
N ARG A 29 -24.89 -7.07 9.59
CA ARG A 29 -23.54 -6.80 9.09
C ARG A 29 -23.28 -7.44 7.74
N VAL A 30 -22.34 -6.87 7.01
CA VAL A 30 -21.76 -7.50 5.80
C VAL A 30 -20.56 -8.33 6.21
N HIS A 31 -20.52 -9.59 5.78
CA HIS A 31 -19.45 -10.54 6.10
C HIS A 31 -18.65 -10.84 4.84
N THR A 32 -17.46 -10.25 4.72
CA THR A 32 -16.55 -10.56 3.61
C THR A 32 -15.78 -11.85 3.86
N THR A 33 -15.30 -12.47 2.78
CA THR A 33 -14.35 -13.59 2.84
C THR A 33 -12.95 -13.10 2.48
N PHE A 34 -12.02 -13.20 3.43
CA PHE A 34 -10.59 -12.97 3.15
C PHE A 34 -9.91 -14.28 2.73
N SER A 35 -9.48 -14.35 1.47
CA SER A 35 -8.65 -15.46 1.01
C SER A 35 -7.18 -15.18 1.31
N GLN A 36 -6.55 -16.10 2.04
CA GLN A 36 -5.13 -16.01 2.42
C GLN A 36 -4.17 -16.66 1.41
N THR A 37 -4.68 -17.45 0.46
CA THR A 37 -3.89 -18.33 -0.42
C THR A 37 -3.99 -18.00 -1.90
N VAL A 38 -4.68 -16.90 -2.27
CA VAL A 38 -4.94 -16.54 -3.68
C VAL A 38 -3.85 -15.63 -4.27
N ALA A 39 -3.47 -14.54 -3.59
CA ALA A 39 -2.56 -13.57 -4.19
C ALA A 39 -1.12 -14.10 -4.25
N ALA A 40 -0.50 -14.06 -5.43
CA ALA A 40 0.88 -14.50 -5.65
C ALA A 40 1.94 -13.75 -4.82
N THR A 41 1.60 -12.55 -4.32
CA THR A 41 2.48 -11.75 -3.45
C THR A 41 2.24 -11.98 -1.96
N GLY A 42 1.22 -12.78 -1.59
CA GLY A 42 0.90 -13.07 -0.19
C GLY A 42 -0.05 -12.07 0.48
N ARG A 43 -0.53 -11.05 -0.23
CA ARG A 43 -1.62 -10.17 0.24
C ARG A 43 -2.92 -10.96 0.47
N LEU A 44 -3.76 -10.45 1.36
CA LEU A 44 -5.15 -10.92 1.46
C LEU A 44 -5.96 -10.39 0.28
N SER A 45 -6.89 -11.18 -0.22
CA SER A 45 -7.93 -10.71 -1.15
C SER A 45 -9.30 -10.85 -0.50
N SER A 46 -10.16 -9.86 -0.68
CA SER A 46 -11.53 -9.84 -0.16
C SER A 46 -12.55 -10.16 -1.27
N SER A 47 -13.51 -11.04 -0.99
CA SER A 47 -14.66 -11.34 -1.84
C SER A 47 -15.97 -11.42 -1.06
N ASP A 48 -17.07 -11.32 -1.80
CA ASP A 48 -18.43 -11.53 -1.32
C ASP A 48 -18.82 -10.75 -0.04
N PRO A 49 -18.70 -9.40 -0.03
CA PRO A 49 -18.21 -8.52 -1.09
C PRO A 49 -16.73 -8.18 -0.96
N ASN A 50 -16.14 -7.62 -2.03
CA ASN A 50 -14.78 -7.08 -1.98
C ASN A 50 -14.76 -5.72 -1.28
N LEU A 51 -14.34 -5.71 -0.01
CA LEU A 51 -14.25 -4.52 0.85
C LEU A 51 -12.90 -3.80 0.74
N GLN A 52 -11.92 -4.36 0.03
CA GLN A 52 -10.64 -3.68 -0.22
C GLN A 52 -10.75 -2.63 -1.33
N ASN A 53 -11.78 -2.73 -2.18
CA ASN A 53 -11.99 -1.86 -3.34
C ASN A 53 -13.09 -0.81 -3.14
N ILE A 54 -13.44 -0.46 -1.90
CA ILE A 54 -14.43 0.59 -1.63
C ILE A 54 -13.86 1.96 -2.05
N PRO A 55 -14.54 2.69 -2.95
CA PRO A 55 -13.99 3.90 -3.58
C PRO A 55 -13.74 5.02 -2.57
N VAL A 56 -12.65 5.76 -2.76
CA VAL A 56 -12.26 6.89 -1.88
C VAL A 56 -11.84 8.15 -2.63
N ARG A 57 -11.42 8.03 -3.89
CA ARG A 57 -10.77 9.13 -4.64
C ARG A 57 -11.71 10.25 -5.08
N THR A 58 -13.02 10.01 -5.13
CA THR A 58 -14.01 11.01 -5.56
C THR A 58 -15.02 11.27 -4.46
N ALA A 59 -15.66 12.45 -4.48
CA ALA A 59 -16.71 12.79 -3.53
C ALA A 59 -17.82 11.73 -3.48
N MET A 60 -18.31 11.30 -4.64
CA MET A 60 -19.32 10.22 -4.72
C MET A 60 -18.81 8.88 -4.17
N GLY A 61 -17.53 8.57 -4.39
CA GLY A 61 -16.91 7.38 -3.82
C GLY A 61 -16.86 7.43 -2.29
N ARG A 62 -16.45 8.57 -1.72
CA ARG A 62 -16.43 8.79 -0.26
C ARG A 62 -17.80 8.59 0.37
N ARG A 63 -18.88 9.00 -0.30
CA ARG A 63 -20.26 8.75 0.17
C ARG A 63 -20.61 7.27 0.30
N VAL A 64 -19.96 6.37 -0.44
CA VAL A 64 -20.13 4.93 -0.23
C VAL A 64 -19.53 4.50 1.11
N ARG A 65 -18.41 5.10 1.52
CA ARG A 65 -17.76 4.82 2.82
C ARG A 65 -18.57 5.34 4.01
N GLU A 66 -19.39 6.39 3.82
CA GLU A 66 -20.31 6.88 4.85
C GLU A 66 -21.35 5.83 5.29
N ALA A 67 -21.64 4.84 4.43
CA ALA A 67 -22.56 3.74 4.75
C ALA A 67 -21.94 2.67 5.67
N PHE A 68 -20.62 2.72 5.91
CA PHE A 68 -19.93 1.82 6.83
C PHE A 68 -19.78 2.51 8.18
N VAL A 69 -20.47 1.98 9.18
CA VAL A 69 -20.58 2.55 10.53
C VAL A 69 -20.26 1.50 11.58
N ALA A 70 -19.88 1.93 12.79
CA ALA A 70 -19.79 1.03 13.94
C ALA A 70 -21.21 0.69 14.43
N VAL A 71 -21.76 -0.45 13.96
CA VAL A 71 -23.20 -0.77 14.11
C VAL A 71 -23.58 -1.17 15.54
N ASP A 72 -22.65 -1.75 16.30
CA ASP A 72 -23.05 -2.57 17.45
C ASP A 72 -23.47 -1.75 18.68
N ARG A 73 -23.01 -0.50 18.86
CA ARG A 73 -23.35 0.33 20.03
C ARG A 73 -23.26 1.84 19.74
N PRO A 74 -24.17 2.69 20.27
CA PRO A 74 -24.22 4.13 19.99
C PRO A 74 -22.93 4.92 20.32
N SER A 75 -22.10 4.39 21.22
CA SER A 75 -20.85 5.02 21.69
C SER A 75 -19.59 4.41 21.08
N TRP A 76 -19.73 3.67 19.98
CA TRP A 76 -18.59 3.11 19.26
C TRP A 76 -18.25 3.95 18.05
N CYS A 77 -16.97 3.99 17.71
CA CYS A 77 -16.48 4.63 16.51
C CYS A 77 -15.60 3.66 15.71
N LEU A 78 -15.22 4.11 14.53
CA LEU A 78 -14.22 3.43 13.73
C LEU A 78 -12.85 4.09 13.94
N LEU A 79 -11.82 3.26 14.01
CA LEU A 79 -10.42 3.67 14.03
C LEU A 79 -9.70 3.00 12.86
N SER A 80 -8.87 3.75 12.16
CA SER A 80 -8.01 3.29 11.08
C SER A 80 -6.55 3.45 11.51
N ALA A 81 -5.73 2.46 11.17
CA ALA A 81 -4.28 2.50 11.27
C ALA A 81 -3.66 2.10 9.93
N ASP A 82 -3.02 3.06 9.25
CA ASP A 82 -2.45 2.89 7.91
C ASP A 82 -0.93 3.06 7.95
N TYR A 83 -0.18 2.10 7.39
CA TYR A 83 1.26 2.26 7.32
C TYR A 83 1.66 3.32 6.29
N SER A 84 2.34 4.35 6.77
CA SER A 84 2.79 5.45 5.94
C SER A 84 3.94 5.02 5.01
N GLN A 85 3.61 4.80 3.73
CA GLN A 85 4.55 4.52 2.64
C GLN A 85 5.39 3.24 2.86
N ILE A 86 4.77 2.19 3.40
CA ILE A 86 5.47 0.93 3.76
C ILE A 86 6.32 0.35 2.63
N GLU A 87 5.82 0.34 1.38
CA GLU A 87 6.57 -0.21 0.24
C GLU A 87 7.87 0.56 -0.03
N LEU A 88 7.88 1.88 0.18
CA LEU A 88 9.10 2.69 0.00
C LEU A 88 10.07 2.56 1.18
N ARG A 89 9.56 2.37 2.40
CA ARG A 89 10.40 2.05 3.57
C ARG A 89 11.09 0.69 3.41
N ILE A 90 10.37 -0.30 2.89
CA ILE A 90 10.94 -1.61 2.53
C ILE A 90 11.97 -1.45 1.41
N LEU A 91 11.69 -0.65 0.38
CA LEU A 91 12.66 -0.36 -0.67
C LEU A 91 13.95 0.22 -0.08
N ALA A 92 13.86 1.21 0.82
CA ALA A 92 15.01 1.78 1.52
C ALA A 92 15.84 0.73 2.27
N HIS A 93 15.15 -0.21 2.93
CA HIS A 93 15.82 -1.32 3.61
C HIS A 93 16.47 -2.31 2.63
N MET A 94 15.82 -2.64 1.52
CA MET A 94 16.37 -3.58 0.54
C MET A 94 17.55 -3.00 -0.24
N THR A 95 17.54 -1.69 -0.51
CA THR A 95 18.57 -1.02 -1.31
C THR A 95 19.70 -0.47 -0.48
N GLN A 96 19.49 -0.29 0.83
CA GLN A 96 20.40 0.40 1.74
C GLN A 96 20.82 1.79 1.21
N ASP A 97 19.97 2.43 0.40
CA ASP A 97 20.31 3.69 -0.26
C ASP A 97 20.33 4.84 0.77
N PRO A 98 21.49 5.49 0.99
CA PRO A 98 21.63 6.48 2.07
C PRO A 98 20.67 7.66 1.91
N ALA A 99 20.43 8.12 0.68
CA ALA A 99 19.56 9.27 0.44
C ALA A 99 18.10 8.95 0.77
N LEU A 100 17.65 7.75 0.42
CA LEU A 100 16.30 7.29 0.74
C LEU A 100 16.13 7.07 2.25
N ILE A 101 17.14 6.49 2.90
CA ILE A 101 17.16 6.28 4.35
C ILE A 101 17.12 7.60 5.11
N ASP A 102 17.96 8.57 4.73
CA ASP A 102 18.05 9.86 5.40
C ASP A 102 16.76 10.67 5.26
N ALA A 103 16.10 10.61 4.09
CA ALA A 103 14.80 11.25 3.89
C ALA A 103 13.73 10.67 4.84
N PHE A 104 13.69 9.35 5.02
CA PHE A 104 12.76 8.74 5.99
C PHE A 104 13.11 9.04 7.44
N ARG A 105 14.39 9.10 7.80
CA ARG A 105 14.84 9.46 9.17
C ARG A 105 14.51 10.89 9.54
N ARG A 106 14.47 11.79 8.56
CA ARG A 106 14.06 13.19 8.73
C ARG A 106 12.54 13.40 8.61
N ASP A 107 11.76 12.33 8.47
CA ASP A 107 10.31 12.34 8.24
C ASP A 107 9.89 13.28 7.09
N GLU A 108 10.73 13.38 6.07
CA GLU A 108 10.46 14.20 4.89
C GLU A 108 9.40 13.55 3.99
N ASP A 109 8.64 14.37 3.27
CA ASP A 109 7.81 13.87 2.17
C ASP A 109 8.73 13.24 1.11
N ILE A 110 8.73 11.91 1.02
CA ILE A 110 9.65 11.20 0.16
C ILE A 110 9.54 11.56 -1.32
N HIS A 111 8.34 11.93 -1.78
CA HIS A 111 8.14 12.33 -3.16
C HIS A 111 8.72 13.71 -3.41
N ALA A 112 8.56 14.63 -2.46
CA ALA A 112 9.18 15.95 -2.53
C ALA A 112 10.70 15.87 -2.37
N ALA A 113 11.22 15.06 -1.45
CA ALA A 113 12.66 14.83 -1.28
C ALA A 113 13.28 14.20 -2.54
N THR A 114 12.58 13.25 -3.16
CA THR A 114 12.97 12.69 -4.46
C THR A 114 13.02 13.77 -5.54
N ALA A 115 11.97 14.58 -5.65
CA ALA A 115 11.93 15.67 -6.61
C ALA A 115 13.06 16.68 -6.39
N ALA A 116 13.25 17.18 -5.17
CA ALA A 116 14.32 18.10 -4.80
C ALA A 116 15.69 17.59 -5.25
N ARG A 117 15.97 16.31 -4.99
CA ARG A 117 17.25 15.67 -5.31
C ARG A 117 17.48 15.47 -6.82
N VAL A 118 16.42 15.13 -7.56
CA VAL A 118 16.48 14.85 -9.00
C VAL A 118 16.51 16.13 -9.83
N TYR A 119 15.73 17.14 -9.44
CA TYR A 119 15.70 18.45 -10.10
C TYR A 119 16.78 19.41 -9.60
N ASP A 120 17.55 19.01 -8.58
CA ASP A 120 18.61 19.80 -7.96
C ASP A 120 18.11 21.17 -7.44
N VAL A 121 16.95 21.14 -6.77
CA VAL A 121 16.32 22.32 -6.15
C VAL A 121 16.14 22.12 -4.64
N PRO A 122 16.11 23.19 -3.84
CA PRO A 122 15.74 23.09 -2.42
C PRO A 122 14.36 22.43 -2.22
N LEU A 123 14.18 21.68 -1.13
CA LEU A 123 12.91 21.00 -0.83
C LEU A 123 11.70 21.96 -0.81
N ALA A 124 11.91 23.18 -0.33
CA ALA A 124 10.88 24.22 -0.27
C ALA A 124 10.48 24.77 -1.65
N GLU A 125 11.32 24.57 -2.68
CA GLU A 125 11.09 25.05 -4.05
C GLU A 125 10.48 23.97 -4.96
N VAL A 126 10.26 22.76 -4.42
CA VAL A 126 9.65 21.65 -5.17
C VAL A 126 8.22 22.01 -5.56
N THR A 127 7.97 22.02 -6.87
CA THR A 127 6.63 22.28 -7.40
C THR A 127 5.73 21.05 -7.25
N ALA A 128 4.41 21.27 -7.24
CA ALA A 128 3.43 20.18 -7.19
C ALA A 128 3.58 19.21 -8.38
N GLU A 129 3.98 19.70 -9.55
CA GLU A 129 4.23 18.90 -10.74
C GLU A 129 5.48 18.02 -10.58
N GLN A 130 6.58 18.57 -10.09
CA GLN A 130 7.82 17.82 -9.81
C GLN A 130 7.56 16.72 -8.77
N ARG A 131 6.84 17.05 -7.69
CA ARG A 131 6.43 16.07 -6.67
C ARG A 131 5.55 14.97 -7.27
N ARG A 132 4.60 15.33 -8.14
CA ARG A 132 3.73 14.36 -8.83
C ARG A 132 4.55 13.43 -9.72
N PHE A 133 5.51 13.96 -10.47
CA PHE A 133 6.41 13.17 -11.30
C PHE A 133 7.24 12.20 -10.47
N ALA A 134 7.90 12.70 -9.41
CA ALA A 134 8.70 11.87 -8.50
C ALA A 134 7.85 10.76 -7.84
N LYS A 135 6.60 11.05 -7.50
CA LYS A 135 5.64 10.03 -7.04
C LYS A 135 5.41 8.94 -8.08
N VAL A 136 5.18 9.29 -9.34
CA VAL A 136 5.01 8.32 -10.43
C VAL A 136 6.25 7.46 -10.60
N VAL A 137 7.44 8.05 -10.54
CA VAL A 137 8.72 7.33 -10.62
C VAL A 137 8.89 6.36 -9.45
N ASN A 138 8.79 6.84 -8.21
CA ASN A 138 8.95 6.00 -7.01
C ASN A 138 8.03 4.77 -7.04
N PHE A 139 6.75 4.95 -7.34
CA PHE A 139 5.83 3.82 -7.45
C PHE A 139 6.10 2.97 -8.69
N GLY A 140 6.38 3.57 -9.85
CA GLY A 140 6.63 2.82 -11.08
C GLY A 140 7.85 1.91 -10.96
N LEU A 141 8.91 2.35 -10.27
CA LEU A 141 10.10 1.55 -10.01
C LEU A 141 9.83 0.35 -9.10
N ILE A 142 9.04 0.52 -8.03
CA ILE A 142 8.57 -0.60 -7.18
C ILE A 142 7.81 -1.65 -8.01
N TYR A 143 7.13 -1.23 -9.08
CA TYR A 143 6.42 -2.14 -10.01
C TYR A 143 7.27 -2.60 -11.20
N GLY A 144 8.57 -2.32 -11.20
CA GLY A 144 9.51 -2.70 -12.26
C GLY A 144 9.24 -2.02 -13.61
N MET A 145 8.56 -0.88 -13.63
CA MET A 145 8.27 -0.16 -14.86
C MET A 145 9.56 0.29 -15.55
N GLY A 146 9.66 -0.03 -16.83
CA GLY A 146 10.69 0.56 -17.68
C GLY A 146 10.38 2.02 -18.00
N GLU A 147 11.38 2.72 -18.52
CA GLU A 147 11.34 4.13 -18.93
C GLU A 147 10.06 4.51 -19.70
N PHE A 148 9.69 3.71 -20.71
CA PHE A 148 8.48 3.93 -21.51
C PHE A 148 7.18 3.94 -20.66
N GLY A 149 7.07 3.01 -19.71
CA GLY A 149 5.90 2.92 -18.84
C GLY A 149 5.84 4.07 -17.83
N LEU A 150 7.00 4.53 -17.35
CA LEU A 150 7.12 5.69 -16.49
C LEU A 150 6.71 6.97 -17.21
N ALA A 151 7.25 7.23 -18.40
CA ALA A 151 6.90 8.39 -19.23
C ALA A 151 5.39 8.46 -19.51
N THR A 152 4.81 7.31 -19.92
CA THR A 152 3.37 7.21 -20.20
C THR A 152 2.52 7.50 -18.96
N ARG A 153 2.89 6.97 -17.78
CA ARG A 153 2.14 7.23 -16.54
C ARG A 153 2.31 8.66 -16.03
N ALA A 154 3.45 9.27 -16.31
CA ALA A 154 3.76 10.65 -15.95
C ALA A 154 3.08 11.67 -16.86
N ASP A 155 2.47 11.21 -17.97
CA ASP A 155 1.94 12.06 -19.04
C ASP A 155 3.02 12.99 -19.63
N LEU A 156 4.24 12.46 -19.77
CA LEU A 156 5.39 13.17 -20.33
C LEU A 156 5.89 12.48 -21.59
N SER A 157 6.45 13.28 -22.51
CA SER A 157 7.17 12.73 -23.65
C SER A 157 8.41 11.98 -23.18
N ARG A 158 8.86 11.02 -23.99
CA ARG A 158 10.05 10.24 -23.68
C ARG A 158 11.31 11.11 -23.60
N GLU A 159 11.40 12.12 -24.45
CA GLU A 159 12.50 13.09 -24.48
C GLU A 159 12.63 13.87 -23.16
N VAL A 160 11.50 14.12 -22.48
CA VAL A 160 11.50 14.78 -21.17
C VAL A 160 11.74 13.76 -20.04
N ALA A 161 11.08 12.60 -20.08
CA ALA A 161 11.15 11.63 -18.98
C ALA A 161 12.49 10.90 -18.89
N GLY A 162 13.14 10.60 -20.01
CA GLY A 162 14.39 9.84 -20.09
C GLY A 162 15.50 10.44 -19.22
N PRO A 163 15.91 11.71 -19.45
CA PRO A 163 16.95 12.36 -18.66
C PRO A 163 16.65 12.40 -17.16
N ILE A 164 15.38 12.58 -16.78
CA ILE A 164 14.97 12.66 -15.37
C ILE A 164 15.06 11.27 -14.69
N ILE A 165 14.73 10.20 -15.42
CA ILE A 165 14.86 8.82 -14.93
C ILE A 165 16.34 8.43 -14.82
N GLU A 166 17.18 8.83 -15.77
CA GLU A 166 18.63 8.63 -15.69
C GLU A 166 19.21 9.36 -14.47
N GLU A 167 18.83 10.62 -14.27
CA GLU A 167 19.24 11.43 -13.12
C GLU A 167 18.77 10.82 -11.79
N TYR A 168 17.56 10.25 -11.76
CA TYR A 168 17.07 9.49 -10.61
C TYR A 168 18.02 8.35 -10.24
N PHE A 169 18.36 7.48 -11.19
CA PHE A 169 19.24 6.34 -10.89
C PHE A 169 20.66 6.78 -10.52
N ARG A 170 21.14 7.90 -11.09
CA ARG A 170 22.41 8.51 -10.68
C ARG A 170 22.38 8.99 -9.22
N LYS A 171 21.26 9.55 -8.77
CA LYS A 171 21.07 10.07 -7.40
C LYS A 171 20.70 8.98 -6.39
N TYR A 172 20.20 7.83 -6.85
CA TYR A 172 19.79 6.65 -6.08
C TYR A 172 20.41 5.33 -6.62
N PRO A 173 21.76 5.20 -6.59
CA PRO A 173 22.45 4.06 -7.22
C PRO A 173 22.10 2.71 -6.59
N GLY A 174 21.76 2.69 -5.28
CA GLY A 174 21.37 1.45 -4.59
C GLY A 174 20.08 0.85 -5.14
N ILE A 175 19.16 1.69 -5.65
CA ILE A 175 17.93 1.24 -6.30
C ILE A 175 18.25 0.53 -7.61
N GLN A 176 19.10 1.11 -8.46
CA GLN A 176 19.47 0.49 -9.73
C GLN A 176 20.15 -0.87 -9.49
N GLN A 177 21.11 -0.91 -8.57
CA GLN A 177 21.79 -2.15 -8.20
C GLN A 177 20.80 -3.23 -7.75
N TYR A 178 19.88 -2.89 -6.83
CA TYR A 178 18.85 -3.81 -6.36
C TYR A 178 17.98 -4.35 -7.50
N LEU A 179 17.55 -3.49 -8.44
CA LEU A 179 16.72 -3.91 -9.58
C LEU A 179 17.45 -4.92 -10.47
N ASP A 180 18.72 -4.67 -10.77
CA ASP A 180 19.51 -5.52 -11.66
C ASP A 180 19.90 -6.84 -10.98
N GLU A 181 20.29 -6.79 -9.71
CA GLU A 181 20.59 -7.98 -8.91
C GLU A 181 19.37 -8.86 -8.69
N THR A 182 18.20 -8.26 -8.42
CA THR A 182 16.95 -9.00 -8.24
C THR A 182 16.57 -9.74 -9.51
N LYS A 183 16.64 -9.09 -10.68
CA LYS A 183 16.37 -9.73 -11.97
C LYS A 183 17.36 -10.87 -12.24
N ARG A 184 18.66 -10.63 -12.04
CA ARG A 184 19.71 -11.64 -12.25
C ARG A 184 19.48 -12.85 -11.36
N THR A 185 19.24 -12.63 -10.07
CA THR A 185 18.97 -13.70 -9.08
C THR A 185 17.70 -14.46 -9.43
N ALA A 186 16.64 -13.76 -9.85
CA ALA A 186 15.39 -14.39 -10.27
C ALA A 186 15.59 -15.28 -11.51
N HIS A 187 16.40 -14.85 -12.48
CA HIS A 187 16.74 -15.68 -13.66
C HIS A 187 17.55 -16.92 -13.28
N GLN A 188 18.46 -16.81 -12.30
CA GLN A 188 19.28 -17.91 -11.82
C GLN A 188 18.47 -18.94 -11.00
N LEU A 189 17.67 -18.47 -10.05
CA LEU A 189 16.93 -19.32 -9.10
C LEU A 189 15.55 -19.75 -9.61
N GLY A 190 14.96 -18.99 -10.53
CA GLY A 190 13.59 -19.18 -11.00
C GLY A 190 12.50 -18.69 -10.02
N TYR A 191 12.89 -18.06 -8.92
CA TYR A 191 11.99 -17.47 -7.94
C TYR A 191 12.61 -16.24 -7.27
N VAL A 192 11.78 -15.46 -6.60
CA VAL A 192 12.17 -14.38 -5.67
C VAL A 192 11.52 -14.60 -4.30
N GLN A 193 12.02 -13.93 -3.26
CA GLN A 193 11.52 -14.09 -1.91
C GLN A 193 11.40 -12.78 -1.13
N THR A 194 10.52 -12.75 -0.13
CA THR A 194 10.38 -11.64 0.83
C THR A 194 11.43 -11.73 1.93
N LEU A 195 11.53 -10.69 2.78
CA LEU A 195 12.41 -10.73 3.97
C LEU A 195 12.05 -11.88 4.94
N CYS A 196 10.77 -12.28 4.99
CA CYS A 196 10.30 -13.41 5.79
C CYS A 196 10.43 -14.77 5.08
N GLY A 197 11.03 -14.82 3.88
CA GLY A 197 11.27 -16.06 3.14
C GLY A 197 10.08 -16.59 2.33
N ARG A 198 8.97 -15.82 2.19
CA ARG A 198 7.88 -16.19 1.27
C ARG A 198 8.40 -16.19 -0.15
N ARG A 199 8.17 -17.26 -0.92
CA ARG A 199 8.66 -17.39 -2.30
C ARG A 199 7.58 -17.20 -3.35
N ARG A 200 7.95 -16.63 -4.48
CA ARG A 200 7.19 -16.66 -5.74
C ARG A 200 8.06 -17.17 -6.86
N TYR A 201 7.68 -18.32 -7.42
CA TYR A 201 8.29 -18.85 -8.65
C TYR A 201 7.79 -18.06 -9.86
N ILE A 202 8.67 -17.81 -10.81
CA ILE A 202 8.41 -16.96 -11.98
C ILE A 202 8.82 -17.70 -13.26
N PRO A 203 7.99 -18.66 -13.73
CA PRO A 203 8.28 -19.43 -14.94
C PRO A 203 8.43 -18.56 -16.20
N GLU A 204 7.82 -17.36 -16.22
CA GLU A 204 7.88 -16.40 -17.32
C GLU A 204 9.31 -15.96 -17.65
N LEU A 205 10.24 -16.02 -16.69
CA LEU A 205 11.65 -15.67 -16.90
C LEU A 205 12.32 -16.56 -17.96
N LYS A 206 11.84 -17.81 -18.12
CA LYS A 206 12.35 -18.76 -19.11
C LYS A 206 11.71 -18.61 -20.49
N ALA A 207 10.71 -17.73 -20.65
CA ALA A 207 9.99 -17.60 -21.91
C ALA A 207 10.89 -17.00 -23.00
N ALA A 208 10.86 -17.59 -24.20
CA ALA A 208 11.54 -17.03 -25.38
C ALA A 208 10.98 -15.65 -25.77
N ASN A 209 9.65 -15.48 -25.65
CA ASN A 209 8.96 -14.23 -25.92
C ASN A 209 9.41 -13.12 -24.95
N ARG A 210 9.98 -12.04 -25.51
CA ARG A 210 10.52 -10.90 -24.74
C ARG A 210 9.47 -10.23 -23.85
N GLN A 211 8.23 -10.08 -24.32
CA GLN A 211 7.17 -9.42 -23.56
C GLN A 211 6.76 -10.23 -22.32
N ILE A 212 6.67 -11.55 -22.46
CA ILE A 212 6.41 -12.46 -21.33
C ILE A 212 7.56 -12.39 -20.33
N ARG A 213 8.80 -12.50 -20.81
CA ARG A 213 10.00 -12.42 -19.97
C ARG A 213 10.12 -11.09 -19.22
N SER A 214 9.91 -9.96 -19.89
CA SER A 214 9.86 -8.63 -19.25
C SER A 214 8.73 -8.52 -18.22
N SER A 215 7.61 -9.21 -18.42
CA SER A 215 6.57 -9.30 -17.40
C SER A 215 7.03 -10.10 -16.18
N GLY A 216 7.74 -11.21 -16.40
CA GLY A 216 8.42 -11.97 -15.35
C GLY A 216 9.37 -11.11 -14.53
N GLU A 217 10.21 -10.31 -15.19
CA GLU A 217 11.16 -9.40 -14.53
C GLU A 217 10.47 -8.33 -13.69
N ARG A 218 9.35 -7.77 -14.15
CA ARG A 218 8.52 -6.86 -13.34
C ARG A 218 7.96 -7.54 -12.09
N MET A 219 7.49 -8.78 -12.24
CA MET A 219 6.99 -9.56 -11.10
C MET A 219 8.12 -9.89 -10.12
N ALA A 220 9.34 -10.14 -10.61
CA ALA A 220 10.51 -10.41 -9.80
C ALA A 220 10.92 -9.20 -8.96
N VAL A 221 10.89 -8.00 -9.54
CA VAL A 221 11.20 -6.75 -8.83
C VAL A 221 10.13 -6.42 -7.79
N ASN A 222 8.85 -6.54 -8.17
CA ASN A 222 7.76 -6.09 -7.31
C ASN A 222 7.48 -7.02 -6.13
N MET A 223 7.59 -8.35 -6.34
CA MET A 223 7.13 -9.31 -5.35
C MET A 223 7.87 -9.23 -4.01
N PRO A 224 9.20 -9.09 -3.93
CA PRO A 224 9.89 -8.96 -2.65
C PRO A 224 9.36 -7.78 -1.83
N ILE A 225 9.17 -6.62 -2.45
CA ILE A 225 8.70 -5.40 -1.77
C ILE A 225 7.24 -5.56 -1.33
N GLN A 226 6.35 -5.86 -2.27
CA GLN A 226 4.92 -5.97 -1.97
C GLN A 226 4.60 -7.14 -1.04
N GLY A 227 5.32 -8.25 -1.18
CA GLY A 227 5.15 -9.42 -0.33
C GLY A 227 5.70 -9.19 1.06
N THR A 228 6.82 -8.48 1.22
CA THR A 228 7.31 -8.08 2.54
C THR A 228 6.32 -7.16 3.24
N ALA A 229 5.69 -6.22 2.52
CA ALA A 229 4.62 -5.39 3.10
C ALA A 229 3.43 -6.24 3.59
N ALA A 230 3.05 -7.28 2.81
CA ALA A 230 2.01 -8.21 3.23
C ALA A 230 2.41 -9.05 4.44
N ASP A 231 3.69 -9.44 4.54
CA ASP A 231 4.22 -10.18 5.69
C ASP A 231 4.24 -9.30 6.95
N ILE A 232 4.72 -8.04 6.85
CA ILE A 232 4.68 -7.06 7.94
C ILE A 232 3.25 -6.85 8.43
N MET A 233 2.31 -6.63 7.50
CA MET A 233 0.90 -6.45 7.86
C MET A 233 0.34 -7.67 8.62
N LYS A 234 0.64 -8.89 8.16
CA LYS A 234 0.18 -10.11 8.83
C LYS A 234 0.80 -10.30 10.22
N ILE A 235 2.09 -9.99 10.38
CA ILE A 235 2.75 -10.02 11.68
C ILE A 235 2.11 -8.98 12.60
N GLY A 236 1.92 -7.75 12.11
CA GLY A 236 1.25 -6.68 12.85
C GLY A 236 -0.15 -7.06 13.27
N MET A 237 -0.97 -7.68 12.40
CA MET A 237 -2.31 -8.17 12.74
C MET A 237 -2.28 -9.17 13.90
N ILE A 238 -1.34 -10.12 13.89
CA ILE A 238 -1.20 -11.13 14.95
C ILE A 238 -0.81 -10.46 16.28
N GLN A 239 0.19 -9.58 16.26
CA GLN A 239 0.67 -8.90 17.45
C GLN A 239 -0.39 -7.96 18.04
N VAL A 240 -1.10 -7.20 17.18
CA VAL A 240 -2.21 -6.34 17.59
C VAL A 240 -3.30 -7.15 18.26
N GLN A 241 -3.73 -8.28 17.67
CA GLN A 241 -4.77 -9.12 18.29
C GLN A 241 -4.32 -9.66 19.65
N GLN A 242 -3.09 -10.15 19.76
CA GLN A 242 -2.54 -10.65 21.03
C GLN A 242 -2.54 -9.57 22.11
N GLU A 243 -2.18 -8.34 21.74
CA GLU A 243 -2.11 -7.22 22.68
C GLU A 243 -3.51 -6.72 23.08
N MET A 244 -4.46 -6.69 22.14
CA MET A 244 -5.87 -6.42 22.45
C MET A 244 -6.45 -7.45 23.43
N ASP A 245 -6.16 -8.74 23.23
CA ASP A 245 -6.59 -9.82 24.13
C ASP A 245 -5.94 -9.68 25.52
N ARG A 246 -4.65 -9.33 25.57
CA ARG A 246 -3.90 -9.11 26.82
C ARG A 246 -4.47 -7.94 27.65
N LEU A 247 -4.85 -6.86 26.97
CA LEU A 247 -5.45 -5.68 27.58
C LEU A 247 -6.95 -5.85 27.88
N GLY A 248 -7.58 -6.93 27.38
CA GLY A 248 -8.99 -7.21 27.57
C GLY A 248 -9.91 -6.21 26.87
N LEU A 249 -9.48 -5.67 25.73
CA LEU A 249 -10.25 -4.66 24.99
C LEU A 249 -11.51 -5.28 24.35
N GLU A 250 -12.62 -4.56 24.38
CA GLU A 250 -13.84 -4.90 23.63
C GLU A 250 -13.71 -4.55 22.14
N SER A 251 -12.76 -3.68 21.79
CA SER A 251 -12.40 -3.31 20.43
C SER A 251 -12.23 -4.51 19.49
N ARG A 252 -12.54 -4.34 18.21
CA ARG A 252 -12.50 -5.40 17.21
C ARG A 252 -11.79 -4.96 15.95
N MET A 253 -10.82 -5.75 15.49
CA MET A 253 -10.27 -5.61 14.14
C MET A 253 -11.30 -6.11 13.12
N THR A 254 -11.80 -5.24 12.25
CA THR A 254 -12.90 -5.55 11.33
C THR A 254 -12.44 -5.79 9.91
N LEU A 255 -11.49 -5.01 9.40
CA LEU A 255 -11.00 -5.11 8.02
C LEU A 255 -9.50 -4.92 7.93
N GLN A 256 -8.90 -5.59 6.95
CA GLN A 256 -7.58 -5.29 6.43
C GLN A 256 -7.73 -4.82 4.97
N VAL A 257 -7.26 -3.61 4.69
CA VAL A 257 -7.36 -2.95 3.37
C VAL A 257 -5.98 -2.50 2.93
N HIS A 258 -5.29 -3.38 2.22
CA HIS A 258 -3.91 -3.13 1.74
C HIS A 258 -2.91 -2.92 2.88
N ASP A 259 -2.55 -1.68 3.19
CA ASP A 259 -1.65 -1.23 4.25
C ASP A 259 -2.39 -0.66 5.47
N GLU A 260 -3.72 -0.69 5.45
CA GLU A 260 -4.61 -0.17 6.48
C GLU A 260 -5.33 -1.30 7.26
N LEU A 261 -5.43 -1.14 8.58
CA LEU A 261 -6.30 -1.91 9.47
C LEU A 261 -7.44 -1.02 9.97
N ILE A 262 -8.66 -1.55 9.94
CA ILE A 262 -9.85 -0.89 10.44
C ILE A 262 -10.36 -1.61 11.68
N PHE A 263 -10.73 -0.83 12.68
CA PHE A 263 -11.24 -1.29 13.97
C PHE A 263 -12.59 -0.65 14.26
N GLU A 264 -13.43 -1.39 14.97
CA GLU A 264 -14.56 -0.87 15.73
C GLU A 264 -14.16 -0.81 17.20
N THR A 265 -14.28 0.35 17.84
CA THR A 265 -13.81 0.57 19.21
C THR A 265 -14.83 1.35 20.04
N PRO A 266 -15.06 0.99 21.31
CA PRO A 266 -15.72 1.87 22.27
C PRO A 266 -14.97 3.21 22.40
N GLU A 267 -15.69 4.31 22.61
CA GLU A 267 -15.09 5.63 22.83
C GLU A 267 -14.09 5.65 24.00
N ASN A 268 -14.34 4.89 25.07
CA ASN A 268 -13.48 4.82 26.24
C ASN A 268 -12.20 3.97 26.04
N GLU A 269 -12.07 3.24 24.92
CA GLU A 269 -10.87 2.45 24.60
C GLU A 269 -9.97 3.13 23.57
N ILE A 270 -10.42 4.22 22.94
CA ILE A 270 -9.73 4.87 21.81
C ILE A 270 -8.28 5.18 22.16
N GLU A 271 -8.03 5.89 23.26
CA GLU A 271 -6.67 6.34 23.61
C GLU A 271 -5.73 5.15 23.85
N THR A 272 -6.21 4.12 24.55
CA THR A 272 -5.48 2.87 24.79
C THR A 272 -5.17 2.16 23.48
N LEU A 273 -6.17 2.00 22.60
CA LEU A 273 -6.02 1.34 21.30
C LEU A 273 -5.05 2.11 20.39
N GLN A 274 -5.15 3.45 20.35
CA GLN A 274 -4.25 4.29 19.56
C GLN A 274 -2.81 4.19 20.04
N GLY A 275 -2.56 4.31 21.35
CA GLY A 275 -1.23 4.19 21.92
C GLY A 275 -0.61 2.82 21.62
N MET A 276 -1.39 1.76 21.79
CA MET A 276 -0.97 0.40 21.49
C MET A 276 -0.64 0.21 20.00
N LEU A 277 -1.50 0.70 19.08
CA LEU A 277 -1.26 0.57 17.64
C LEU A 277 0.02 1.30 17.20
N LEU A 278 0.32 2.47 17.78
CA LEU A 278 1.54 3.23 17.50
C LEU A 278 2.82 2.55 18.02
N GLU A 279 2.71 1.64 18.99
CA GLU A 279 3.84 0.86 19.50
C GLU A 279 3.98 -0.46 18.72
N VAL A 280 2.90 -1.22 18.62
CA VAL A 280 2.91 -2.58 18.09
C VAL A 280 3.15 -2.63 16.59
N LEU A 281 2.46 -1.81 15.80
CA LEU A 281 2.56 -1.88 14.34
C LEU A 281 3.96 -1.47 13.83
N PRO A 282 4.61 -0.40 14.33
CA PRO A 282 5.99 -0.12 13.94
C PRO A 282 6.98 -1.21 14.34
N ALA A 283 6.72 -1.94 15.42
CA ALA A 283 7.55 -3.04 15.91
C ALA A 283 7.34 -4.37 15.18
N ALA A 284 6.39 -4.45 14.25
CA ALA A 284 6.08 -5.68 13.50
C ALA A 284 7.29 -6.23 12.72
N MET A 285 8.22 -5.37 12.31
CA MET A 285 9.49 -5.78 11.71
C MET A 285 10.54 -4.69 11.88
N GLU A 286 11.74 -5.07 12.32
CA GLU A 286 12.87 -4.16 12.38
C GLU A 286 13.44 -3.91 10.96
N LEU A 287 13.35 -2.66 10.52
CA LEU A 287 13.92 -2.19 9.26
C LEU A 287 14.97 -1.11 9.54
N VAL A 288 15.77 -0.75 8.53
CA VAL A 288 16.82 0.29 8.68
C VAL A 288 16.23 1.70 8.83
N VAL A 289 14.98 1.87 8.35
CA VAL A 289 14.14 3.03 8.56
C VAL A 289 12.92 2.60 9.37
N PRO A 290 12.49 3.39 10.37
CA PRO A 290 11.37 3.01 11.21
C PRO A 290 10.09 2.90 10.37
N LEU A 291 9.23 1.95 10.68
CA LEU A 291 7.86 1.95 10.16
C LEU A 291 7.07 3.08 10.85
N LYS A 292 6.15 3.71 10.11
CA LYS A 292 5.29 4.78 10.62
C LYS A 292 3.84 4.41 10.35
N VAL A 293 2.97 4.72 11.31
CA VAL A 293 1.53 4.49 11.20
C VAL A 293 0.82 5.81 11.37
N ASP A 294 -0.09 6.10 10.44
CA ASP A 294 -1.00 7.24 10.52
C ASP A 294 -2.35 6.72 11.04
N LEU A 295 -2.86 7.34 12.11
CA LEU A 295 -4.14 6.96 12.72
C LEU A 295 -5.24 7.94 12.31
N LYS A 296 -6.44 7.42 12.06
CA LYS A 296 -7.63 8.23 11.76
C LYS A 296 -8.85 7.70 12.49
N ARG A 297 -9.77 8.58 12.90
CA ARG A 297 -11.01 8.16 13.57
C ARG A 297 -12.23 8.84 13.00
N GLY A 298 -13.37 8.15 13.05
CA GLY A 298 -14.64 8.70 12.57
C GLY A 298 -15.82 7.84 12.99
N ARG A 299 -17.03 8.40 12.91
CA ARG A 299 -18.26 7.62 13.14
C ARG A 299 -18.58 6.71 11.96
N THR A 300 -18.21 7.16 10.77
CA THR A 300 -18.29 6.39 9.54
C THR A 300 -16.91 6.29 8.90
N TRP A 301 -16.71 5.32 8.01
CA TRP A 301 -15.45 5.18 7.30
C TRP A 301 -15.19 6.37 6.35
N GLY A 302 -16.25 7.06 5.92
CA GLY A 302 -16.14 8.26 5.08
C GLY A 302 -15.67 9.51 5.83
N GLU A 303 -15.88 9.55 7.15
CA GLU A 303 -15.59 10.68 8.05
C GLU A 303 -14.26 10.53 8.79
N MET A 304 -13.49 9.48 8.53
CA MET A 304 -12.21 9.27 9.21
C MET A 304 -11.19 10.35 8.86
N GLU A 305 -10.74 11.08 9.87
CA GLU A 305 -9.68 12.09 9.81
C GLU A 305 -8.55 11.81 10.79
#